data_AF-A0A9D1FEP7-F1
#
_entry.id   AF-A0A9D1FEP7-F1
#
_cell.length_a   1.000
_cell.length_b   1.000
_cell.length_c   1.000
_cell.angle_alpha   90.00
_cell.angle_beta   90.00
_cell.angle_gamma   90.00
#
_symmetry.space_group_name_H-M   'P 1'
#
loop_
_entity.id
_entity.type
_entity.pdbx_description
1 polymer ?
#
loop_
_entity_poly.entity_id
_entity_poly.type
_entity_poly.pdbx_seq_one_letter_code
_entity_poly.pdbx_strand_id
1 'polypeptide(L)'
;MGTDFHGQDVTKAALKAAKDAVSRSCLCGLEEVLNLTDFKEQVYIHATVAVTKPEEVDCAAVAEAFPVGTVEVEAVQGGLRCDGLCIPAFGDCDKSIEAAVCAVEVYVKD
;
A
#
# COMPACT_ATOMS: atom_id res chain seq x y z
N MET A 1 -5.95 4.21 -3.73
CA MET A 1 -5.29 4.07 -5.06
C MET A 1 -4.05 4.92 -5.10
N GLY A 2 -2.98 4.45 -5.74
CA GLY A 2 -1.74 5.19 -5.92
C GLY A 2 -1.16 5.01 -7.32
N THR A 3 -0.44 6.00 -7.83
CA THR A 3 0.16 5.93 -9.17
C THR A 3 1.63 6.31 -9.19
N ASP A 4 2.41 5.66 -10.04
CA ASP A 4 3.71 6.13 -10.49
C ASP A 4 3.64 6.52 -11.97
N PHE A 5 3.74 7.82 -12.24
CA PHE A 5 3.62 8.39 -13.59
C PHE A 5 4.85 8.14 -14.47
N HIS A 6 5.95 7.72 -13.86
CA HIS A 6 7.17 7.31 -14.55
C HIS A 6 7.20 5.79 -14.80
N GLY A 7 6.26 5.05 -14.17
CA GLY A 7 5.98 3.62 -14.34
C GLY A 7 7.11 2.63 -14.06
N GLN A 8 8.24 3.13 -13.55
CA GLN A 8 9.46 2.37 -13.30
C GLN A 8 9.51 1.80 -11.88
N ASP A 9 8.59 2.22 -11.01
CA ASP A 9 8.59 1.81 -9.61
C ASP A 9 7.17 1.47 -9.14
N VAL A 10 6.84 0.17 -9.22
CA VAL A 10 5.56 -0.36 -8.71
C VAL A 10 5.46 -0.27 -7.18
N THR A 11 6.57 -0.23 -6.45
CA THR A 11 6.60 -0.01 -4.99
C THR A 11 6.11 1.40 -4.67
N LYS A 12 6.53 2.40 -5.43
CA LYS A 12 6.06 3.79 -5.25
C LYS A 12 4.57 3.94 -5.51
N ALA A 13 4.02 3.23 -6.50
CA ALA A 13 2.58 3.18 -6.72
C ALA A 13 1.87 2.49 -5.53
N ALA A 14 2.38 1.35 -5.07
CA ALA A 14 1.88 0.61 -3.92
C ALA A 14 1.88 1.44 -2.62
N LEU A 15 2.97 2.13 -2.32
CA LEU A 15 3.11 3.03 -1.16
C LEU A 15 2.05 4.13 -1.16
N LYS A 16 1.81 4.76 -2.31
CA LYS A 16 0.75 5.76 -2.45
C LYS A 16 -0.64 5.15 -2.27
N ALA A 17 -0.85 3.91 -2.75
CA ALA A 17 -2.12 3.22 -2.61
C ALA A 17 -2.41 2.88 -1.14
N ALA A 18 -1.43 2.36 -0.40
CA ALA A 18 -1.52 2.07 1.03
C ALA A 18 -1.81 3.33 1.84
N LYS A 19 -1.06 4.42 1.60
CA LYS A 19 -1.30 5.71 2.26
C LYS A 19 -2.70 6.26 1.97
N ASP A 20 -3.16 6.22 0.72
CA ASP A 20 -4.51 6.66 0.39
C ASP A 20 -5.58 5.82 1.09
N ALA A 21 -5.40 4.49 1.18
CA ALA A 21 -6.36 3.57 1.81
C ALA A 21 -6.60 3.88 3.29
N VAL A 22 -5.56 4.30 4.03
CA VAL A 22 -5.67 4.62 5.47
C VAL A 22 -5.94 6.11 5.73
N SER A 23 -5.72 7.00 4.77
CA SER A 23 -5.73 8.46 4.97
C SER A 23 -7.05 9.07 5.45
N ARG A 24 -8.18 8.38 5.24
CA ARG A 24 -9.53 8.87 5.54
C ARG A 24 -10.28 8.03 6.58
N SER A 25 -9.57 7.13 7.26
CA SER A 25 -10.11 6.22 8.26
C SER A 25 -9.51 6.52 9.63
N CYS A 26 -10.29 6.30 10.69
CA CYS A 26 -9.83 6.39 12.06
C CYS A 26 -10.32 5.18 12.84
N LEU A 27 -9.44 4.56 13.62
CA LEU A 27 -9.75 3.43 14.48
C LEU A 27 -10.08 3.87 15.91
N CYS A 28 -10.65 5.07 16.07
CA CYS A 28 -11.04 5.58 17.37
C CYS A 28 -12.08 4.65 18.01
N GLY A 29 -11.95 4.44 19.32
CA GLY A 29 -12.85 3.59 20.10
C GLY A 29 -12.50 2.09 20.10
N LEU A 30 -11.55 1.61 19.27
CA LEU A 30 -11.10 0.20 19.38
C LEU A 30 -10.49 -0.12 20.74
N GLU A 31 -9.75 0.83 21.32
CA GLU A 31 -9.17 0.71 22.67
C GLU A 31 -10.25 0.45 23.72
N GLU A 32 -11.34 1.22 23.66
CA GLU A 32 -12.42 1.21 24.63
C GLU A 32 -13.33 -0.02 24.47
N VAL A 33 -13.67 -0.36 23.23
CA VAL A 33 -14.61 -1.45 22.93
C VAL A 33 -13.99 -2.82 23.14
N LEU A 34 -12.70 -2.97 22.81
CA LEU A 34 -11.99 -4.24 22.85
C LEU A 34 -10.98 -4.33 24.01
N ASN A 35 -10.90 -3.31 24.86
CA ASN A 35 -9.93 -3.20 25.96
C ASN A 35 -8.47 -3.38 25.49
N LEU A 36 -8.15 -2.86 24.31
CA LEU A 36 -6.79 -2.95 23.78
C LEU A 36 -5.86 -2.10 24.65
N THR A 37 -4.67 -2.61 24.93
CA THR A 37 -3.66 -1.88 25.72
C THR A 37 -2.41 -1.54 24.91
N ASP A 38 -2.23 -2.17 23.75
CA ASP A 38 -1.12 -1.93 22.84
C ASP A 38 -1.57 -2.14 21.38
N PHE A 39 -1.72 -1.05 20.63
CA PHE A 39 -2.13 -1.10 19.23
C PHE A 39 -1.05 -1.65 18.29
N LYS A 40 0.21 -1.76 18.71
CA LYS A 40 1.26 -2.36 17.88
C LYS A 40 1.20 -3.88 17.93
N GLU A 41 0.94 -4.43 19.10
CA GLU A 41 0.97 -5.88 19.34
C GLU A 41 -0.40 -6.55 19.22
N GLN A 42 -1.50 -5.80 19.40
CA GLN A 42 -2.85 -6.36 19.48
C GLN A 42 -3.70 -6.10 18.23
N VAL A 43 -3.28 -5.17 17.37
CA VAL A 43 -3.92 -4.91 16.08
C VAL A 43 -3.09 -5.52 14.96
N TYR A 44 -3.77 -6.21 14.06
CA TYR A 44 -3.17 -6.84 12.90
C TYR A 44 -3.75 -6.22 11.63
N ILE A 45 -2.88 -5.99 10.66
CA ILE A 45 -3.24 -5.41 9.37
C ILE A 45 -2.82 -6.40 8.29
N HIS A 46 -3.76 -6.81 7.44
CA HIS A 46 -3.47 -7.48 6.17
C HIS A 46 -3.73 -6.48 5.04
N ALA A 47 -2.67 -6.11 4.32
CA ALA A 47 -2.75 -5.17 3.22
C ALA A 47 -2.54 -5.92 1.91
N THR A 48 -3.63 -6.13 1.16
CA THR A 48 -3.54 -6.65 -0.20
C THR A 48 -3.32 -5.50 -1.18
N VAL A 49 -2.23 -5.54 -1.95
CA VAL A 49 -1.91 -4.53 -2.97
C VAL A 49 -1.92 -5.15 -4.35
N ALA A 50 -2.89 -4.75 -5.17
CA ALA A 50 -2.97 -5.13 -6.56
C ALA A 50 -2.11 -4.20 -7.43
N VAL A 51 -1.08 -4.76 -8.07
CA VAL A 51 -0.15 -4.08 -8.98
C VAL A 51 0.15 -4.93 -10.22
N THR A 52 0.76 -4.33 -11.22
CA THR A 52 1.03 -5.00 -12.51
C THR A 52 2.23 -5.94 -12.46
N LYS A 53 3.12 -5.77 -11.49
CA LYS A 53 4.30 -6.59 -11.25
C LYS A 53 4.47 -6.85 -9.74
N PRO A 54 3.67 -7.73 -9.14
CA PRO A 54 3.67 -7.96 -7.69
C PRO A 54 5.05 -8.40 -7.16
N GLU A 55 5.82 -9.12 -7.96
CA GLU A 55 7.16 -9.61 -7.62
C GLU A 55 8.22 -8.50 -7.50
N GLU A 56 7.96 -7.31 -8.04
CA GLU A 56 8.87 -6.14 -7.96
C GLU A 56 8.51 -5.21 -6.79
N VAL A 57 7.48 -5.54 -5.99
CA VAL A 57 7.07 -4.71 -4.84
C VAL A 57 7.93 -4.98 -3.62
N ASP A 58 8.50 -3.93 -3.04
CA ASP A 58 9.07 -3.97 -1.70
C ASP A 58 7.93 -3.93 -0.65
N CYS A 59 7.42 -5.11 -0.32
CA CYS A 59 6.36 -5.28 0.67
C CYS A 59 6.75 -4.76 2.06
N ALA A 60 8.04 -4.81 2.43
CA ALA A 60 8.50 -4.30 3.72
C ALA A 60 8.41 -2.78 3.76
N ALA A 61 8.84 -2.09 2.70
CA ALA A 61 8.67 -0.64 2.59
C ALA A 61 7.19 -0.24 2.61
N VAL A 62 6.31 -1.01 1.96
CA VAL A 62 4.85 -0.75 2.01
C VAL A 62 4.29 -0.94 3.41
N ALA A 63 4.76 -1.94 4.17
CA ALA A 63 4.33 -2.18 5.54
C ALA A 63 4.65 -1.00 6.47
N GLU A 64 5.77 -0.30 6.26
CA GLU A 64 6.16 0.90 7.00
C GLU A 64 5.21 2.10 6.78
N ALA A 65 4.34 2.06 5.77
CA ALA A 65 3.35 3.11 5.53
C ALA A 65 2.20 3.11 6.56
N PHE A 66 2.01 2.02 7.30
CA PHE A 66 0.96 1.87 8.29
C PHE A 66 1.44 2.31 9.68
N PRO A 67 0.71 3.20 10.38
CA PRO A 67 1.21 3.83 11.62
C PRO A 67 1.09 2.94 12.86
N VAL A 68 0.35 1.84 12.79
CA VAL A 68 0.00 0.97 13.93
C VAL A 68 -0.10 -0.48 13.48
N GLY A 69 -0.12 -1.39 14.46
CA GLY A 69 -0.34 -2.81 14.26
C GLY A 69 0.87 -3.57 13.74
N THR A 70 0.72 -4.90 13.74
CA THR A 70 1.57 -5.83 13.02
C THR A 70 1.04 -5.97 11.60
N VAL A 71 1.86 -5.64 10.61
CA VAL A 71 1.43 -5.48 9.22
C VAL A 71 1.99 -6.61 8.37
N GLU A 72 1.11 -7.30 7.66
CA GLU A 72 1.43 -8.19 6.57
C GLU A 72 0.99 -7.55 5.25
N VAL A 73 1.87 -7.56 4.24
CA VAL A 73 1.58 -7.00 2.91
C VAL A 73 1.65 -8.13 1.90
N GLU A 74 0.56 -8.32 1.17
CA GLU A 74 0.46 -9.27 0.07
C GLU A 74 0.35 -8.51 -1.25
N ALA A 75 1.38 -8.59 -2.09
CA ALA A 75 1.33 -8.06 -3.44
C ALA A 75 0.71 -9.09 -4.39
N VAL A 76 -0.32 -8.69 -5.14
CA VAL A 76 -1.03 -9.55 -6.10
C VAL A 76 -1.09 -8.92 -7.48
N GLN A 77 -1.21 -9.75 -8.51
CA GLN A 77 -1.37 -9.28 -9.88
C GLN A 77 -2.70 -8.51 -10.03
N GLY A 78 -2.64 -7.31 -10.60
CA GLY A 78 -3.81 -6.47 -10.88
C GLY A 78 -3.40 -5.04 -11.25
N GLY A 79 -4.13 -4.05 -10.73
CA GLY A 79 -3.85 -2.63 -11.00
C GLY A 79 -4.06 -2.25 -12.47
N LEU A 80 -3.27 -1.29 -12.95
CA LEU A 80 -3.30 -0.86 -14.35
C LEU A 80 -1.91 -0.37 -14.79
N ARG A 81 -1.45 -0.87 -15.94
CA ARG A 81 -0.33 -0.29 -16.71
C ARG A 81 -0.91 0.40 -17.93
N CYS A 82 -0.51 1.63 -18.20
CA CYS A 82 -0.82 2.30 -19.46
C CYS A 82 0.36 3.11 -19.98
N ASP A 83 0.27 3.52 -21.25
CA ASP A 83 1.25 4.42 -21.86
C ASP A 83 0.99 5.87 -21.43
N GLY A 84 2.06 6.55 -21.05
CA GLY A 84 2.16 7.98 -20.79
C GLY A 84 3.27 8.62 -21.64
N LEU A 85 4.07 9.49 -21.01
CA LEU A 85 5.18 10.19 -21.64
C LEU A 85 6.50 9.69 -21.08
N CYS A 86 7.49 9.50 -21.94
CA CYS A 86 8.87 9.29 -21.53
C CYS A 86 9.60 10.62 -21.60
N ILE A 87 10.01 11.16 -20.44
CA ILE A 87 10.77 12.40 -20.35
C ILE A 87 12.15 12.07 -19.74
N PRO A 88 13.19 11.85 -20.56
CA PRO A 88 14.53 11.48 -20.07
C PRO A 88 15.11 12.47 -19.05
N ALA A 89 14.72 13.75 -19.13
CA ALA A 89 15.13 14.78 -18.17
C ALA A 89 14.60 14.54 -16.74
N PHE A 90 13.54 13.72 -16.57
CA PHE A 90 13.02 13.29 -15.27
C PHE A 90 13.53 11.90 -14.86
N GLY A 91 14.50 11.34 -15.60
CA GLY A 91 15.05 10.01 -15.35
C GLY A 91 14.23 8.88 -15.96
N ASP A 92 13.30 9.19 -16.88
CA ASP A 92 12.44 8.17 -17.47
C ASP A 92 13.19 7.20 -18.39
N CYS A 93 13.01 5.91 -18.13
CA CYS A 93 13.57 4.83 -18.94
C CYS A 93 12.53 4.24 -19.92
N ASP A 94 11.25 4.39 -19.63
CA ASP A 94 10.16 4.00 -20.53
C ASP A 94 9.01 5.02 -20.48
N LYS A 95 7.89 4.71 -21.16
CA LYS A 95 6.70 5.56 -21.21
C LYS A 95 5.56 5.04 -20.32
N SER A 96 5.85 4.20 -19.33
CA SER A 96 4.78 3.56 -18.58
C SER A 96 4.25 4.41 -17.44
N ILE A 97 2.97 4.21 -17.13
CA ILE A 97 2.33 4.68 -15.91
C ILE A 97 1.82 3.42 -15.20
N GLU A 98 2.08 3.32 -13.91
CA GLU A 98 1.62 2.23 -13.07
C GLU A 98 0.62 2.73 -12.05
N ALA A 99 -0.53 2.06 -11.93
CA ALA A 99 -1.53 2.34 -10.93
C ALA A 99 -1.78 1.10 -10.06
N ALA A 100 -1.75 1.32 -8.75
CA ALA A 100 -1.95 0.33 -7.72
C ALA A 100 -3.25 0.58 -6.94
N VAL A 101 -3.89 -0.51 -6.52
CA VAL A 101 -5.04 -0.49 -5.59
C VAL A 101 -4.65 -1.26 -4.33
N CYS A 102 -4.95 -0.70 -3.16
CA CYS A 102 -4.70 -1.35 -1.89
C CYS A 102 -6.02 -1.51 -1.14
N ALA A 103 -6.28 -2.73 -0.67
CA ALA A 103 -7.30 -3.04 0.30
C ALA A 103 -6.62 -3.31 1.65
N VAL A 104 -7.19 -2.79 2.73
CA VAL A 104 -6.63 -2.87 4.07
C VAL A 104 -7.66 -3.51 4.98
N GLU A 105 -7.32 -4.67 5.51
CA GLU A 105 -8.10 -5.39 6.49
C GLU A 105 -7.48 -5.17 7.86
N VAL A 106 -8.31 -4.84 8.85
CA VAL A 106 -7.89 -4.61 10.23
C VAL A 106 -8.63 -5.61 11.12
N TYR A 107 -7.88 -6.35 11.93
CA TYR A 107 -8.45 -7.35 12.83
C TYR A 107 -7.66 -7.45 14.15
N VAL A 108 -8.30 -8.03 15.15
CA VAL A 108 -7.70 -8.43 16.43
C VAL A 108 -7.74 -9.96 16.52
N LYS A 109 -6.79 -10.57 17.22
CA LYS A 109 -6.83 -12.02 17.48
C LYS A 109 -7.64 -12.28 18.75
N ASP A 110 -8.41 -13.36 18.74
CA ASP A 110 -9.15 -13.88 19.90
C ASP A 110 -8.21 -14.35 21.03
#